data_AF-A0A7Y2E3Z7-F1
#
_entry.id   AF-A0A7Y2E3Z7-F1
#
_cell.length_a   1.000
_cell.length_b   1.000
_cell.length_c   1.000
_cell.angle_alpha   90.00
_cell.angle_beta   90.00
_cell.angle_gamma   90.00
#
_symmetry.space_group_name_H-M   'P 1'
#
loop_
_entity.id
_entity.type
_entity.pdbx_description
1 polymer ?
#
loop_
_entity_poly.entity_id
_entity_poly.type
_entity_poly.pdbx_seq_one_letter_code
_entity_poly.pdbx_strand_id
1 'polypeptide(L)' 'VPVATVAIGNATNAAILAAQIIGASDPDVLERVAAYKATLQDLVADMDENVIKAARGGE' A
#
# COMPACT_ATOMS: atom_id res chain seq x y z
N VAL A 1 12.17 26.70 2.00
CA VAL A 1 10.82 26.16 2.31
C VAL A 1 10.79 24.70 1.88
N PRO A 2 10.49 23.72 2.75
CA PRO A 2 10.50 22.30 2.40
C PRO A 2 9.18 21.85 1.74
N VAL A 3 9.27 20.85 0.85
CA VAL A 3 8.12 20.21 0.18
C VAL A 3 8.37 18.71 0.11
N ALA A 4 7.38 17.90 0.53
CA ALA A 4 7.43 16.45 0.41
C ALA A 4 6.90 16.03 -0.98
N THR A 5 7.81 15.78 -1.92
CA THR A 5 7.47 15.40 -3.30
C THR A 5 7.15 13.91 -3.40
N VAL A 6 6.14 13.56 -4.19
CA VAL A 6 5.79 12.18 -4.57
C VAL A 6 5.96 11.96 -6.08
N ALA A 7 5.78 10.72 -6.54
CA ALA A 7 5.87 10.40 -7.97
C ALA A 7 4.84 11.17 -8.81
N ILE A 8 5.20 11.48 -10.06
CA ILE A 8 4.35 12.19 -11.03
C ILE A 8 3.04 11.41 -11.23
N GLY A 9 1.90 12.11 -11.18
CA GLY A 9 0.56 11.51 -11.35
C GLY A 9 0.12 10.60 -10.20
N ASN A 10 0.89 10.50 -9.11
CA ASN A 10 0.63 9.56 -8.03
C ASN A 10 -0.10 10.22 -6.84
N ALA A 11 -1.34 10.63 -7.09
CA ALA A 11 -2.21 11.23 -6.08
C ALA A 11 -2.50 10.28 -4.92
N THR A 12 -2.56 8.97 -5.19
CA THR A 12 -2.75 7.93 -4.17
C THR A 12 -1.63 7.94 -3.14
N ASN A 13 -0.36 7.99 -3.57
CA ASN A 13 0.76 8.05 -2.63
C ASN A 13 0.81 9.37 -1.86
N ALA A 14 0.37 10.49 -2.47
CA ALA A 14 0.21 11.75 -1.75
C ALA A 14 -0.84 11.64 -0.63
N ALA A 15 -1.99 11.02 -0.92
CA ALA A 15 -3.04 10.81 0.07
C ALA A 15 -2.60 9.86 1.19
N ILE A 16 -1.90 8.78 0.87
CA ILE A 16 -1.35 7.84 1.87
C ILE A 16 -0.32 8.55 2.75
N LEU A 17 0.55 9.39 2.18
CA LEU A 17 1.51 10.19 2.94
C LEU A 17 0.79 11.15 3.90
N ALA A 18 -0.25 11.85 3.42
CA ALA A 18 -1.07 12.71 4.27
C ALA A 18 -1.73 11.94 5.42
N ALA A 19 -2.29 10.76 5.13
CA ALA A 19 -2.87 9.89 6.15
C ALA A 19 -1.83 9.41 7.19
N GLN A 20 -0.59 9.13 6.76
CA GLN A 20 0.51 8.80 7.67
C GLN A 20 0.91 9.98 8.57
N ILE A 21 0.92 11.20 8.03
CA ILE A 21 1.17 12.42 8.82
C ILE A 21 0.07 12.61 9.87
N ILE A 22 -1.19 12.45 9.49
CA ILE A 22 -2.33 12.55 10.42
C ILE A 22 -2.26 11.44 11.47
N GLY A 23 -2.01 10.20 11.04
CA GLY A 23 -1.89 9.04 11.93
C GLY A 23 -0.75 9.13 12.94
N ALA A 24 0.22 10.03 12.75
CA ALA A 24 1.25 10.30 13.75
C ALA A 24 0.68 10.91 15.05
N SER A 25 -0.53 11.48 15.00
CA SER A 25 -1.21 12.07 16.16
C SER A 25 -2.64 11.55 16.35
N ASP A 26 -3.15 10.72 15.45
CA ASP A 26 -4.49 10.13 15.49
C ASP A 26 -4.40 8.59 15.39
N PRO A 27 -4.58 7.86 16.50
CA PRO A 27 -4.51 6.40 16.54
C PRO A 27 -5.49 5.69 15.60
N ASP A 28 -6.70 6.22 15.43
CA ASP A 28 -7.74 5.59 14.58
C ASP A 28 -7.32 5.67 13.11
N VAL A 29 -6.74 6.79 12.69
CA VAL A 29 -6.18 6.95 11.34
C VAL A 29 -4.97 6.04 11.14
N LEU A 30 -4.10 5.91 12.15
CA LEU A 30 -2.95 5.02 12.09
C LEU A 30 -3.37 3.56 11.90
N GLU A 31 -4.39 3.10 12.62
CA GLU A 31 -4.93 1.74 12.49
C GLU A 31 -5.47 1.50 11.08
N ARG A 32 -6.20 2.46 10.51
CA ARG A 32 -6.69 2.36 9.13
C ARG A 32 -5.56 2.27 8.10
N VAL A 33 -4.50 3.04 8.29
CA VAL A 33 -3.30 2.97 7.43
C VAL A 33 -2.61 1.61 7.57
N ALA A 34 -2.52 1.06 8.78
CA ALA A 34 -1.96 -0.26 9.02
C ALA A 34 -2.80 -1.36 8.36
N ALA A 35 -4.13 -1.32 8.53
CA ALA A 35 -5.06 -2.24 7.89
C ALA A 35 -4.94 -2.19 6.37
N TYR A 36 -4.90 -1.00 5.78
CA TYR A 36 -4.71 -0.85 4.34
C TYR A 36 -3.40 -1.50 3.86
N LYS A 37 -2.29 -1.31 4.59
CA LYS A 37 -1.02 -1.96 4.26
C LYS A 37 -1.10 -3.49 4.34
N ALA A 38 -1.82 -4.05 5.33
CA ALA A 38 -2.04 -5.49 5.44
C ALA A 38 -2.80 -6.01 4.20
N THR A 39 -3.84 -5.32 3.75
CA THR A 39 -4.59 -5.75 2.55
C THR A 39 -3.73 -5.78 1.29
N LEU A 40 -2.72 -4.90 1.18
CA LEU A 40 -1.77 -4.92 0.06
C LEU A 40 -0.83 -6.12 0.14
N GLN A 41 -0.45 -6.55 1.35
CA GLN A 41 0.37 -7.75 1.54
C GLN A 41 -0.40 -9.00 1.15
N ASP A 42 -1.65 -9.12 1.58
CA ASP A 42 -2.54 -10.22 1.22
C ASP A 42 -2.72 -10.30 -0.31
N LEU A 43 -2.97 -9.15 -0.96
CA LEU A 43 -3.08 -9.08 -2.40
C LEU A 43 -1.82 -9.60 -3.11
N VAL A 44 -0.62 -9.25 -2.63
CA VAL A 44 0.62 -9.72 -3.24
C VAL A 44 0.83 -11.22 -3.01
N ALA A 45 0.47 -11.74 -1.83
CA ALA A 45 0.53 -13.18 -1.55
C ALA A 45 -0.38 -13.97 -2.50
N ASP A 46 -1.61 -13.49 -2.73
CA ASP A 46 -2.53 -14.09 -3.68
C ASP A 46 -2.00 -14.02 -5.12
N MET A 47 -1.41 -12.89 -5.52
CA MET A 47 -0.78 -12.76 -6.84
C MET A 47 0.39 -13.73 -7.01
N ASP A 48 1.24 -13.89 -6.00
CA ASP A 48 2.38 -14.82 -6.02
C ASP A 48 1.92 -16.27 -6.21
N GLU A 49 0.91 -16.73 -5.46
CA GLU A 49 0.36 -18.07 -5.60
C GLU A 49 -0.17 -18.32 -7.03
N ASN A 50 -0.86 -17.32 -7.59
CA ASN A 50 -1.39 -17.39 -8.95
C ASN A 50 -0.27 -17.46 -10.01
N VAL A 51 0.80 -16.69 -9.84
CA VAL A 51 1.97 -16.73 -10.73
C VAL A 51 2.64 -18.11 -10.67
N ILE A 52 2.81 -18.70 -9.47
CA ILE A 52 3.38 -20.03 -9.30
C ILE A 52 2.51 -21.10 -9.97
N LYS A 53 1.18 -21.04 -9.81
CA LYS A 53 0.25 -21.96 -10.46
C LYS A 53 0.34 -21.85 -11.99
N ALA A 54 0.35 -20.63 -12.52
CA ALA A 54 0.46 -20.39 -13.96
C ALA A 54 1.79 -20.92 -14.54
N ALA A 55 2.90 -20.76 -13.81
CA ALA A 55 4.20 -21.26 -14.23
C ALA A 55 4.30 -22.80 -14.20
N ARG A 56 3.54 -23.46 -13.33
CA ARG A 56 3.52 -24.93 -13.19
C ARG A 56 2.51 -25.63 -14.10
N GLY A 57 1.47 -24.92 -14.58
CA GLY A 57 0.41 -25.47 -15.43
C GLY A 57 0.70 -25.43 -16.94
N GLY A 58 1.95 -25.18 -17.34
CA GLY A 58 2.38 -25.05 -18.73
C GLY A 58 3.13 -26.26 -19.30
N GLU A 59 2.75 -27.48 -18.92
CA GLU A 59 3.17 -28.73 -19.58
C GLU A 59 2.04 -29.33 -20.43
#